data_AF-A0A964AT49-F1
#
_entry.id   AF-A0A964AT49-F1
#
_cell.length_a   1.000
_cell.length_b   1.000
_cell.length_c   1.000
_cell.angle_alpha   90.00
_cell.angle_beta   90.00
_cell.angle_gamma   90.00
#
_symmetry.space_group_name_H-M   'P 1'
#
loop_
_entity.id
_entity.type
_entity.pdbx_description
1 polymer ?
#
loop_
_entity_poly.entity_id
_entity_poly.type
_entity_poly.pdbx_seq_one_letter_code
_entity_poly.pdbx_strand_id
1 'polypeptide(L)'
;MTQDALLIVDMQQEFLSPEGFFKRPVRAKPLLDPITALVRAARDQGRPVVWIRSVYPIRDAAPPPVWPARLPGPRFAEVPMNTERLASGHAGRPCCAPGSPLCDLHPALAPLVQPDDLVITKERYSAFTDTGLAERLRAMGVGRVLLCGLVANVCVRATAADAFFHGFEVVAVSDGVGATSGTRLKEGLSAIEKHYGALQVSHEVLTAWRADQRGLGAGDSAVLYGVLPPALDAAAFAAVRDEVGWQDMFHRGGVVPRRVAIQGEIVDGRAPVYRHPADAQPELVPFTPTVERLRRLVEARIGQPLNHALIQRYLDGHANISAHADKTLDIARGSAVVNLSLGATRAMVLVAKVKGPDGSRHSERVDLPHGSVFLLGWSTNQQYQHAIRPDRREAQEKRPDELRDGGERISLTFRHITTFIDADGRLSGQGARSADAPEEDPLAQAERMLIAFRDENRDPAFDWDAAYGGGFDALNFEILRRPDA
;
A
#
# COMPACT_ATOMS: atom_id res chain seq x y z
N MET A 1 -16.10 -12.65 -7.62
CA MET A 1 -15.71 -11.22 -7.62
C MET A 1 -14.98 -10.97 -8.93
N THR A 2 -15.37 -9.93 -9.67
CA THR A 2 -14.65 -9.48 -10.87
C THR A 2 -13.46 -8.61 -10.45
N GLN A 3 -12.30 -8.77 -11.08
CA GLN A 3 -11.12 -7.95 -10.80
C GLN A 3 -11.00 -6.74 -11.75
N ASP A 4 -10.12 -5.80 -11.41
CA ASP A 4 -9.81 -4.67 -12.28
C ASP A 4 -8.60 -4.98 -13.18
N ALA A 5 -8.50 -4.36 -14.35
CA ALA A 5 -7.31 -4.36 -15.20
C ALA A 5 -6.83 -2.93 -15.53
N LEU A 6 -5.51 -2.74 -15.59
CA LEU A 6 -4.89 -1.48 -16.01
C LEU A 6 -4.54 -1.53 -17.50
N LEU A 7 -5.07 -0.60 -18.30
CA LEU A 7 -4.80 -0.49 -19.73
C LEU A 7 -3.99 0.80 -20.00
N ILE A 8 -2.77 0.64 -20.49
CA ILE A 8 -1.88 1.74 -20.86
C ILE A 8 -1.93 1.92 -22.38
N VAL A 9 -2.61 2.98 -22.81
CA VAL A 9 -2.89 3.25 -24.24
C VAL A 9 -1.78 4.08 -24.87
N ASP A 10 -1.13 3.54 -25.90
CA ASP A 10 -0.31 4.28 -26.86
C ASP A 10 0.77 5.18 -26.23
N MET A 11 1.43 4.73 -25.15
CA MET A 11 2.58 5.43 -24.55
C MET A 11 3.87 5.24 -25.38
N GLN A 12 3.76 5.41 -26.70
CA GLN A 12 4.83 5.25 -27.68
C GLN A 12 5.56 6.57 -27.92
N GLN A 13 6.83 6.48 -28.30
CA GLN A 13 7.68 7.65 -28.57
C GLN A 13 7.10 8.56 -29.68
N GLU A 14 6.37 8.00 -30.63
CA GLU A 14 5.69 8.69 -31.74
C GLU A 14 4.80 9.85 -31.26
N PHE A 15 4.21 9.74 -30.07
CA PHE A 15 3.30 10.76 -29.53
C PHE A 15 3.97 11.70 -28.52
N LEU A 16 5.16 11.34 -28.04
CA LEU A 16 5.86 11.98 -26.94
C LEU A 16 7.14 12.70 -27.39
N SER A 17 7.73 12.30 -28.52
CA SER A 17 8.96 12.85 -29.08
C SER A 17 8.70 14.03 -30.01
N PRO A 18 9.55 15.08 -30.02
CA PRO A 18 9.54 16.12 -31.04
C PRO A 18 9.74 15.59 -32.48
N GLU A 19 10.35 14.41 -32.63
CA GLU A 19 10.60 13.76 -33.93
C GLU A 19 9.39 12.99 -34.47
N GLY A 20 8.41 12.76 -33.60
CA GLY A 20 7.21 11.99 -33.85
C GLY A 20 6.16 12.69 -34.70
N PHE A 21 4.95 12.12 -34.69
CA PHE A 21 3.85 12.52 -35.54
C PHE A 21 3.32 13.93 -35.24
N PHE A 22 3.26 14.31 -33.97
CA PHE A 22 2.67 15.60 -33.57
C PHE A 22 3.69 16.73 -33.63
N LYS A 23 3.36 17.82 -34.35
CA LYS A 23 4.11 19.09 -34.32
C LYS A 23 4.35 19.63 -32.89
N ARG A 24 3.42 19.34 -31.97
CA ARG A 24 3.57 19.59 -30.53
C ARG A 24 3.32 18.26 -29.79
N PRO A 25 4.37 17.56 -29.33
CA PRO A 25 4.21 16.28 -28.65
C PRO A 25 3.52 16.45 -27.30
N VAL A 26 2.93 15.37 -26.81
CA VAL A 26 2.41 15.32 -25.44
C VAL A 26 3.59 15.25 -24.47
N ARG A 27 3.52 16.00 -23.37
CA ARG A 27 4.59 15.98 -22.35
C ARG A 27 4.52 14.66 -21.58
N ALA A 28 5.57 13.85 -21.67
CA ALA A 28 5.64 12.55 -20.99
C ALA A 28 5.74 12.71 -19.46
N LYS A 29 6.61 13.60 -18.96
CA LYS A 29 7.00 13.69 -17.54
C LYS A 29 5.82 13.65 -16.54
N PRO A 30 4.73 14.42 -16.70
CA PRO A 30 3.62 14.39 -15.76
C PRO A 30 2.85 13.06 -15.72
N LEU A 31 2.95 12.24 -16.77
CA LEU A 31 2.22 10.98 -16.92
C LEU A 31 3.03 9.77 -16.41
N LEU A 32 4.37 9.87 -16.41
CA LEU A 32 5.24 8.73 -16.11
C LEU A 32 5.10 8.25 -14.66
N ASP A 33 5.10 9.17 -13.69
CA ASP A 33 5.00 8.84 -12.27
C ASP A 33 3.68 8.15 -11.92
N PRO A 34 2.49 8.69 -12.27
CA PRO A 34 1.22 8.03 -11.96
C PRO A 34 1.07 6.69 -12.67
N ILE A 35 1.46 6.58 -13.95
CA ILE A 35 1.40 5.31 -14.70
C ILE A 35 2.33 4.26 -14.06
N THR A 36 3.55 4.64 -13.69
CA THR A 36 4.50 3.72 -13.05
C THR A 36 3.99 3.22 -11.71
N ALA A 37 3.40 4.10 -10.90
CA ALA A 37 2.82 3.73 -9.61
C ALA A 37 1.65 2.75 -9.77
N LEU A 38 0.76 2.99 -10.74
CA LEU A 38 -0.36 2.11 -11.06
C LEU A 38 0.10 0.74 -11.57
N VAL A 39 1.10 0.69 -12.46
CA VAL A 39 1.65 -0.58 -12.96
C VAL A 39 2.20 -1.42 -11.81
N ARG A 40 2.95 -0.81 -10.89
CA ARG A 40 3.49 -1.52 -9.72
C ARG A 40 2.37 -2.02 -8.82
N ALA A 41 1.42 -1.17 -8.47
CA ALA A 41 0.31 -1.54 -7.58
C ALA A 41 -0.61 -2.60 -8.17
N ALA A 42 -0.87 -2.54 -9.49
CA ALA A 42 -1.63 -3.59 -10.18
C ALA A 42 -0.94 -4.94 -10.02
N ARG A 43 0.37 -5.00 -10.25
CA ARG A 43 1.16 -6.23 -10.13
C ARG A 43 1.25 -6.77 -8.72
N ASP A 44 1.50 -5.91 -7.75
CA ASP A 44 1.56 -6.29 -6.33
C ASP A 44 0.25 -6.95 -5.87
N GLN A 45 -0.85 -6.72 -6.59
CA GLN A 45 -2.18 -7.25 -6.29
C GLN A 45 -2.66 -8.31 -7.29
N GLY A 46 -1.79 -8.76 -8.20
CA GLY A 46 -2.12 -9.76 -9.22
C GLY A 46 -3.14 -9.29 -10.26
N ARG A 47 -3.35 -7.97 -10.40
CA ARG A 47 -4.26 -7.39 -11.40
C ARG A 47 -3.60 -7.35 -12.77
N PRO A 48 -4.31 -7.69 -13.85
CA PRO A 48 -3.75 -7.64 -15.20
C PRO A 48 -3.29 -6.24 -15.61
N VAL A 49 -2.07 -6.17 -16.17
CA VAL A 49 -1.53 -4.98 -16.84
C VAL A 49 -1.52 -5.24 -18.34
N VAL A 50 -2.17 -4.35 -19.10
CA VAL A 50 -2.32 -4.45 -20.55
C VAL A 50 -1.63 -3.27 -21.22
N TRP A 51 -0.60 -3.56 -22.01
CA TRP A 51 0.12 -2.55 -22.80
C TRP A 51 -0.46 -2.50 -24.19
N ILE A 52 -0.90 -1.32 -24.62
CA ILE A 52 -1.51 -1.13 -25.93
C ILE A 52 -0.60 -0.24 -26.77
N ARG A 53 -0.28 -0.72 -27.97
CA ARG A 53 0.46 0.05 -28.98
C ARG A 53 -0.31 0.11 -30.28
N SER A 54 -0.28 1.26 -30.90
CA SER A 54 -0.74 1.46 -32.27
C SER A 54 0.37 1.09 -33.23
N VAL A 55 0.03 0.34 -34.27
CA VAL A 55 0.91 0.10 -35.42
C VAL A 55 0.06 0.29 -36.66
N TYR A 56 0.45 1.21 -37.53
CA TYR A 56 -0.28 1.49 -38.76
C TYR A 56 0.57 1.04 -39.94
N PRO A 57 0.32 -0.17 -40.50
CA PRO A 57 1.07 -0.63 -41.65
C PRO A 57 0.82 0.31 -42.85
N ILE A 58 1.90 0.71 -43.50
CA ILE A 58 1.83 1.37 -44.81
C ILE A 58 1.43 0.29 -45.80
N ARG A 59 0.14 0.13 -46.03
CA ARG A 59 -0.36 -0.73 -47.11
C ARG A 59 -0.27 0.08 -48.40
N ASP A 60 0.17 -0.54 -49.50
CA ASP A 60 -0.22 -0.08 -50.82
C ASP A 60 -1.75 0.03 -50.78
N ALA A 61 -2.27 1.24 -50.95
CA ALA A 61 -3.70 1.47 -50.84
C ALA A 61 -4.38 0.59 -51.88
N ALA A 62 -4.95 -0.54 -51.44
CA ALA A 62 -5.98 -1.19 -52.23
C ALA A 62 -6.98 -0.07 -52.57
N PRO A 63 -7.36 0.10 -53.84
CA PRO A 63 -8.24 1.19 -54.23
C PRO A 63 -9.44 1.15 -53.29
N PRO A 64 -9.87 2.30 -52.74
CA PRO A 64 -11.03 2.32 -51.87
C PRO A 64 -12.17 1.58 -52.58
N PRO A 65 -13.10 0.94 -51.83
CA PRO A 65 -14.32 0.44 -52.43
C PRO A 65 -14.88 1.51 -53.37
N VAL A 66 -15.44 1.14 -54.53
CA VAL A 66 -16.05 2.13 -55.42
C VAL A 66 -17.29 2.66 -54.72
N TRP A 67 -17.11 3.72 -53.93
CA TRP A 67 -18.19 4.47 -53.32
C TRP A 67 -18.85 5.29 -54.43
N PRO A 68 -20.18 5.49 -54.39
CA PRO A 68 -20.82 6.48 -55.25
C PRO A 68 -20.09 7.83 -55.10
N ALA A 69 -20.10 8.64 -56.16
CA ALA A 69 -19.41 9.92 -56.19
C ALA A 69 -19.62 10.70 -54.88
N ARG A 70 -18.52 11.25 -54.31
CA ARG A 70 -18.59 12.06 -53.09
C ARG A 70 -19.74 13.07 -53.25
N LEU A 71 -20.57 13.22 -52.21
CA LEU A 71 -21.67 14.17 -52.24
C LEU A 71 -21.13 15.55 -52.70
N PRO A 72 -21.84 16.26 -53.58
CA PRO A 72 -21.36 17.53 -54.09
C PRO A 72 -21.26 18.56 -52.96
N GLY A 73 -20.17 19.31 -52.92
CA GLY A 73 -19.93 20.39 -51.96
C GLY A 73 -18.56 20.30 -51.28
N PRO A 74 -17.98 21.45 -50.90
CA PRO A 74 -16.59 21.53 -50.41
C PRO A 74 -16.36 20.73 -49.13
N ARG A 75 -17.37 20.63 -48.25
CA ARG A 75 -17.26 19.89 -46.98
C ARG A 75 -17.22 18.36 -47.15
N PHE A 76 -17.82 17.82 -48.21
CA PHE A 76 -17.81 16.39 -48.49
C PHE A 76 -16.53 15.96 -49.20
N ALA A 77 -15.90 16.87 -49.95
CA ALA A 77 -14.58 16.66 -50.55
C ALA A 77 -13.47 16.50 -49.50
N GLU A 78 -13.68 16.97 -48.26
CA GLU A 78 -12.69 16.93 -47.18
C GLU A 78 -12.92 15.80 -46.16
N VAL A 79 -13.98 14.98 -46.30
CA VAL A 79 -14.23 13.86 -45.39
C VAL A 79 -13.21 12.75 -45.66
N PRO A 80 -12.30 12.45 -44.71
CA PRO A 80 -11.24 11.49 -44.93
C PRO A 80 -11.74 10.06 -44.70
N MET A 81 -11.29 9.13 -45.52
CA MET A 81 -11.55 7.71 -45.32
C MET A 81 -10.59 7.08 -44.30
N ASN A 82 -11.04 6.01 -43.64
CA ASN A 82 -10.23 5.26 -42.68
C ASN A 82 -8.92 4.73 -43.31
N THR A 83 -8.98 4.28 -44.56
CA THR A 83 -7.81 3.83 -45.34
C THR A 83 -6.83 4.96 -45.65
N GLU A 84 -7.33 6.15 -45.99
CA GLU A 84 -6.49 7.34 -46.28
C GLU A 84 -5.82 7.90 -45.02
N ARG A 85 -6.52 7.92 -43.87
CA ARG A 85 -6.02 8.46 -42.59
C ARG A 85 -5.06 7.54 -41.85
N LEU A 86 -5.16 6.23 -42.01
CA LEU A 86 -4.27 5.26 -41.37
C LEU A 86 -3.00 5.00 -42.19
N ALA A 87 -3.08 5.04 -43.52
CA ALA A 87 -1.90 4.85 -44.39
C ALA A 87 -0.98 6.09 -44.44
N SER A 88 -1.51 7.29 -44.18
CA SER A 88 -0.75 8.55 -44.34
C SER A 88 -0.80 9.47 -43.11
N GLY A 89 -1.35 9.01 -41.98
CA GLY A 89 -1.64 9.89 -40.84
C GLY A 89 -2.62 11.01 -41.22
N HIS A 90 -3.04 11.83 -40.27
CA HIS A 90 -3.95 12.96 -40.53
C HIS A 90 -3.32 14.11 -41.33
N ALA A 91 -2.07 13.95 -41.78
CA ALA A 91 -1.22 15.01 -42.33
C ALA A 91 -0.28 14.55 -43.47
N GLY A 92 -0.48 13.36 -44.05
CA GLY A 92 0.36 12.86 -45.16
C GLY A 92 1.73 12.28 -44.77
N ARG A 93 1.99 12.02 -43.48
CA ARG A 93 3.20 11.35 -42.97
C ARG A 93 2.83 10.07 -42.20
N PRO A 94 3.53 8.94 -42.44
CA PRO A 94 3.34 7.72 -41.65
C PRO A 94 3.47 7.97 -40.15
N CYS A 95 2.60 7.36 -39.35
CA CYS A 95 2.57 7.43 -37.90
C CYS A 95 2.63 5.99 -37.37
N CYS A 96 3.41 5.72 -36.32
CA CYS A 96 3.53 4.37 -35.74
C CYS A 96 3.84 3.30 -36.81
N ALA A 97 4.74 3.62 -37.73
CA ALA A 97 5.10 2.73 -38.82
C ALA A 97 5.79 1.46 -38.25
N PRO A 98 5.49 0.25 -38.78
CA PRO A 98 6.17 -0.98 -38.37
C PRO A 98 7.69 -0.85 -38.46
N GLY A 99 8.41 -1.26 -37.40
CA GLY A 99 9.87 -1.23 -37.34
C GLY A 99 10.50 0.15 -37.07
N SER A 100 9.71 1.21 -36.96
CA SER A 100 10.21 2.52 -36.53
C SER A 100 10.52 2.50 -35.02
N PRO A 101 11.69 2.99 -34.56
CA PRO A 101 11.97 3.17 -33.13
C PRO A 101 10.96 4.10 -32.43
N LEU A 102 10.36 5.03 -33.17
CA LEU A 102 9.29 5.89 -32.64
C LEU A 102 8.03 5.09 -32.28
N CYS A 103 7.85 3.90 -32.87
CA CYS A 103 6.76 3.00 -32.58
C CYS A 103 6.95 2.23 -31.26
N ASP A 104 8.14 2.28 -30.65
CA ASP A 104 8.38 1.63 -29.36
C ASP A 104 7.77 2.44 -28.21
N LEU A 105 7.49 1.73 -27.10
CA LEU A 105 7.09 2.37 -25.85
C LEU A 105 8.16 3.34 -25.37
N HIS A 106 7.73 4.38 -24.66
CA HIS A 106 8.64 5.34 -24.06
C HIS A 106 9.73 4.63 -23.21
N PRO A 107 11.02 5.00 -23.30
CA PRO A 107 12.12 4.29 -22.64
C PRO A 107 11.99 4.17 -21.11
N ALA A 108 11.26 5.09 -20.46
CA ALA A 108 10.97 5.01 -19.03
C ALA A 108 9.91 3.95 -18.66
N LEU A 109 9.07 3.53 -19.60
CA LEU A 109 8.01 2.53 -19.38
C LEU A 109 8.37 1.17 -19.99
N ALA A 110 9.19 1.12 -21.04
CA ALA A 110 9.59 -0.14 -21.68
C ALA A 110 10.19 -1.17 -20.70
N PRO A 111 11.08 -0.80 -19.74
CA PRO A 111 11.60 -1.74 -18.73
C PRO A 111 10.56 -2.25 -17.75
N LEU A 112 9.40 -1.60 -17.67
CA LEU A 112 8.32 -2.07 -16.83
C LEU A 112 7.60 -3.26 -17.47
N VAL A 113 7.58 -3.45 -18.80
CA VAL A 113 6.86 -4.56 -19.43
C VAL A 113 7.45 -5.91 -19.01
N GLN A 114 6.60 -6.82 -18.53
CA GLN A 114 6.97 -8.16 -18.11
C GLN A 114 6.51 -9.23 -19.13
N PRO A 115 7.15 -10.41 -19.18
CA PRO A 115 6.80 -11.48 -20.12
C PRO A 115 5.34 -11.92 -20.04
N ASP A 116 4.74 -11.88 -18.85
CA ASP A 116 3.35 -12.31 -18.62
C ASP A 116 2.32 -11.19 -18.84
N ASP A 117 2.77 -9.96 -19.16
CA ASP A 117 1.84 -8.87 -19.47
C ASP A 117 1.16 -9.10 -20.83
N LEU A 118 -0.10 -8.70 -20.93
CA LEU A 118 -0.79 -8.70 -22.21
C LEU A 118 -0.38 -7.49 -23.05
N VAL A 119 0.22 -7.73 -24.22
CA VAL A 119 0.57 -6.68 -25.18
C VAL A 119 -0.37 -6.71 -26.38
N ILE A 120 -1.13 -5.63 -26.57
CA ILE A 120 -2.07 -5.45 -27.68
C ILE A 120 -1.45 -4.56 -28.73
N THR A 121 -1.41 -5.06 -29.97
CA THR A 121 -1.09 -4.25 -31.15
C THR A 121 -2.38 -3.96 -31.90
N LYS A 122 -2.71 -2.67 -32.11
CA LYS A 122 -3.94 -2.23 -32.77
C LYS A 122 -3.65 -1.42 -34.03
N GLU A 123 -4.51 -1.58 -35.03
CA GLU A 123 -4.50 -0.78 -36.28
C GLU A 123 -5.64 0.26 -36.31
N ARG A 124 -6.35 0.44 -35.19
CA ARG A 124 -7.52 1.33 -35.04
C ARG A 124 -7.37 2.16 -33.76
N TYR A 125 -8.25 3.16 -33.59
CA TYR A 125 -8.19 4.00 -32.38
C TYR A 125 -8.50 3.22 -31.11
N SER A 126 -9.58 2.44 -31.11
CA SER A 126 -9.94 1.59 -29.98
C SER A 126 -9.03 0.37 -29.90
N ALA A 127 -8.64 0.02 -28.67
CA ALA A 127 -7.90 -1.20 -28.39
C ALA A 127 -8.73 -2.48 -28.51
N PHE A 128 -10.06 -2.37 -28.63
CA PHE A 128 -10.97 -3.52 -28.74
C PHE A 128 -11.21 -3.95 -30.20
N THR A 129 -11.22 -3.00 -31.13
CA THR A 129 -11.53 -3.26 -32.53
C THR A 129 -10.50 -4.21 -33.16
N ASP A 130 -10.96 -5.39 -33.60
CA ASP A 130 -10.17 -6.40 -34.31
C ASP A 130 -8.95 -6.95 -33.52
N THR A 131 -8.94 -6.85 -32.18
CA THR A 131 -7.79 -7.32 -31.38
C THR A 131 -8.08 -8.58 -30.57
N GLY A 132 -9.33 -8.88 -30.24
CA GLY A 132 -9.71 -9.93 -29.29
C GLY A 132 -9.51 -9.55 -27.80
N LEU A 133 -9.37 -8.26 -27.50
CA LEU A 133 -9.10 -7.78 -26.14
C LEU A 133 -10.26 -8.09 -25.17
N ALA A 134 -11.51 -7.97 -25.62
CA ALA A 134 -12.68 -8.22 -24.79
C ALA A 134 -12.72 -9.67 -24.26
N GLU A 135 -12.46 -10.64 -25.14
CA GLU A 135 -12.44 -12.06 -24.80
C GLU A 135 -11.34 -12.37 -23.78
N ARG A 136 -10.15 -11.82 -23.98
CA ARG A 136 -9.02 -12.01 -23.05
C ARG A 136 -9.27 -11.39 -21.68
N LEU A 137 -9.82 -10.17 -21.62
CA LEU A 137 -10.18 -9.54 -20.36
C LEU A 137 -11.23 -10.36 -19.60
N ARG A 138 -12.26 -10.88 -20.29
CA ARG A 138 -13.27 -11.76 -19.67
C ARG A 138 -12.68 -13.08 -19.18
N ALA A 139 -11.78 -13.69 -19.95
CA ALA A 139 -11.08 -14.91 -19.54
C ALA A 139 -10.23 -14.69 -18.26
N MET A 140 -9.72 -13.48 -18.06
CA MET A 140 -9.04 -13.07 -16.83
C MET A 140 -10.00 -12.65 -15.69
N GLY A 141 -11.32 -12.76 -15.86
CA GLY A 141 -12.29 -12.37 -14.82
C GLY A 141 -12.36 -10.86 -14.57
N VAL A 142 -11.97 -10.04 -15.57
CA VAL A 142 -12.00 -8.58 -15.46
C VAL A 142 -13.42 -8.05 -15.63
N GLY A 143 -13.84 -7.18 -14.70
CA GLY A 143 -15.12 -6.46 -14.77
C GLY A 143 -14.97 -4.95 -14.96
N ARG A 144 -13.80 -4.39 -14.61
CA ARG A 144 -13.50 -2.96 -14.71
C ARG A 144 -12.14 -2.72 -15.35
N VAL A 145 -12.07 -1.72 -16.23
CA VAL A 145 -10.82 -1.26 -16.86
C VAL A 145 -10.46 0.15 -16.39
N LEU A 146 -9.21 0.33 -16.01
CA LEU A 146 -8.62 1.62 -15.71
C LEU A 146 -7.75 2.05 -16.88
N LEU A 147 -8.06 3.20 -17.46
CA LEU A 147 -7.44 3.71 -18.67
C LEU A 147 -6.45 4.83 -18.35
N CYS A 148 -5.21 4.66 -18.81
CA CYS A 148 -4.17 5.68 -18.83
C CYS A 148 -3.60 5.81 -20.25
N GLY A 149 -2.81 6.86 -20.50
CA GLY A 149 -2.05 7.02 -21.75
C GLY A 149 -2.64 8.06 -22.71
N LEU A 150 -2.52 7.80 -24.01
CA LEU A 150 -2.66 8.79 -25.08
C LEU A 150 -3.58 8.30 -26.21
N VAL A 151 -4.22 9.17 -26.98
CA VAL A 151 -4.49 10.59 -26.72
C VAL A 151 -5.92 10.71 -26.18
N ALA A 152 -6.14 11.54 -25.15
CA ALA A 152 -7.41 11.64 -24.42
C ALA A 152 -8.67 11.67 -25.30
N ASN A 153 -8.70 12.54 -26.31
CA ASN A 153 -9.86 12.75 -27.18
C ASN A 153 -9.94 11.80 -28.39
N VAL A 154 -8.97 10.89 -28.55
CA VAL A 154 -8.88 9.95 -29.68
C VAL A 154 -8.84 8.51 -29.14
N CYS A 155 -7.67 7.89 -29.02
CA CYS A 155 -7.53 6.47 -28.69
C CYS A 155 -8.05 6.13 -27.29
N VAL A 156 -7.82 6.98 -26.29
CA VAL A 156 -8.33 6.75 -24.93
C VAL A 156 -9.85 6.81 -24.93
N ARG A 157 -10.46 7.83 -25.54
CA ARG A 157 -11.93 7.94 -25.66
C ARG A 157 -12.54 6.79 -26.46
N ALA A 158 -11.94 6.39 -27.58
CA ALA A 158 -12.42 5.28 -28.40
C ALA A 158 -12.37 3.96 -27.63
N THR A 159 -11.26 3.71 -26.92
CA THR A 159 -11.10 2.52 -26.07
C THR A 159 -12.09 2.53 -24.90
N ALA A 160 -12.35 3.69 -24.29
CA ALA A 160 -13.36 3.85 -23.24
C ALA A 160 -14.77 3.53 -23.73
N ALA A 161 -15.14 4.05 -24.90
CA ALA A 161 -16.45 3.79 -25.49
C ALA A 161 -16.64 2.29 -25.80
N ASP A 162 -15.66 1.64 -26.42
CA ASP A 162 -15.77 0.21 -26.72
C ASP A 162 -15.75 -0.65 -25.45
N ALA A 163 -14.93 -0.30 -24.44
CA ALA A 163 -14.95 -0.99 -23.16
C ALA A 163 -16.36 -0.97 -22.54
N PHE A 164 -17.00 0.21 -22.55
CA PHE A 164 -18.38 0.38 -22.11
C PHE A 164 -19.36 -0.49 -22.92
N PHE A 165 -19.28 -0.48 -24.25
CA PHE A 165 -20.15 -1.30 -25.11
C PHE A 165 -19.91 -2.80 -24.98
N HIS A 166 -18.71 -3.22 -24.56
CA HIS A 166 -18.41 -4.61 -24.22
C HIS A 166 -18.79 -5.00 -22.78
N GLY A 167 -19.36 -4.07 -22.00
CA GLY A 167 -19.88 -4.32 -20.66
C GLY A 167 -18.85 -4.22 -19.53
N PHE A 168 -17.71 -3.57 -19.76
CA PHE A 168 -16.75 -3.28 -18.69
C PHE A 168 -17.11 -1.95 -18.02
N GLU A 169 -16.95 -1.87 -16.71
CA GLU A 169 -16.90 -0.58 -16.03
C GLU A 169 -15.63 0.17 -16.44
N VAL A 170 -15.76 1.47 -16.70
CA VAL A 170 -14.66 2.29 -17.22
C VAL A 170 -14.28 3.37 -16.22
N VAL A 171 -12.98 3.46 -15.93
CA VAL A 171 -12.40 4.58 -15.17
C VAL A 171 -11.24 5.15 -15.98
N ALA A 172 -11.29 6.44 -16.29
CA ALA A 172 -10.12 7.16 -16.81
C ALA A 172 -9.31 7.72 -15.64
N VAL A 173 -8.03 7.36 -15.56
CA VAL A 173 -7.13 7.89 -14.54
C VAL A 173 -6.57 9.22 -15.03
N SER A 174 -7.25 10.29 -14.65
CA SER A 174 -7.18 11.61 -15.27
C SER A 174 -5.78 12.25 -15.28
N ASP A 175 -4.97 12.04 -14.24
CA ASP A 175 -3.58 12.46 -14.14
C ASP A 175 -2.59 11.52 -14.87
N GLY A 176 -3.06 10.33 -15.28
CA GLY A 176 -2.36 9.39 -16.16
C GLY A 176 -2.75 9.50 -17.64
N VAL A 177 -3.64 10.43 -18.02
CA VAL A 177 -4.12 10.61 -19.40
C VAL A 177 -3.59 11.92 -20.01
N GLY A 178 -3.07 11.85 -21.23
CA GLY A 178 -2.47 13.00 -21.92
C GLY A 178 -3.14 13.39 -23.23
N ALA A 179 -2.99 14.66 -23.61
CA ALA A 179 -3.38 15.17 -24.93
C ALA A 179 -2.44 16.27 -25.44
N THR A 180 -2.53 16.59 -26.73
CA THR A 180 -1.69 17.62 -27.38
C THR A 180 -2.03 19.05 -26.97
N SER A 181 -3.15 19.27 -26.27
CA SER A 181 -3.51 20.54 -25.65
C SER A 181 -4.47 20.33 -24.47
N GLY A 182 -4.54 21.31 -23.56
CA GLY A 182 -5.48 21.28 -22.44
C GLY A 182 -6.95 21.22 -22.88
N THR A 183 -7.31 21.88 -23.98
CA THR A 183 -8.67 21.80 -24.55
C THR A 183 -9.02 20.39 -25.00
N ARG A 184 -8.10 19.71 -25.68
CA ARG A 184 -8.30 18.32 -26.14
C ARG A 184 -8.34 17.33 -24.97
N LEU A 185 -7.52 17.57 -23.94
CA LEU A 185 -7.58 16.78 -22.71
C LEU A 185 -8.96 16.89 -22.07
N LYS A 186 -9.46 18.12 -21.89
CA LYS A 186 -10.79 18.40 -21.32
C LYS A 186 -11.91 17.77 -22.14
N GLU A 187 -11.86 17.87 -23.47
CA GLU A 187 -12.85 17.26 -24.36
C GLU A 187 -12.89 15.74 -24.19
N GLY A 188 -11.73 15.08 -24.20
CA GLY A 188 -11.62 13.63 -24.05
C GLY A 188 -12.15 13.14 -22.70
N LEU A 189 -11.64 13.72 -21.61
CA LEU A 189 -12.03 13.33 -20.25
C LEU A 189 -13.51 13.62 -19.98
N SER A 190 -14.02 14.79 -20.39
CA SER A 190 -15.44 15.12 -20.18
C SER A 190 -16.38 14.19 -20.97
N ALA A 191 -15.97 13.76 -22.17
CA ALA A 191 -16.76 12.80 -22.93
C ALA A 191 -16.78 11.42 -22.25
N ILE A 192 -15.66 10.98 -21.68
CA ILE A 192 -15.58 9.72 -20.92
C ILE A 192 -16.49 9.79 -19.69
N GLU A 193 -16.35 10.85 -18.89
CA GLU A 193 -17.13 11.06 -17.66
C GLU A 193 -18.64 11.10 -17.92
N LYS A 194 -19.07 11.75 -19.00
CA LYS A 194 -20.50 11.93 -19.30
C LYS A 194 -21.18 10.71 -19.89
N HIS A 195 -20.42 9.86 -20.60
CA HIS A 195 -21.04 8.87 -21.49
C HIS A 195 -20.56 7.45 -21.27
N TYR A 196 -19.36 7.23 -20.75
CA TYR A 196 -18.72 5.92 -20.79
C TYR A 196 -18.21 5.42 -19.43
N GLY A 197 -17.90 6.31 -18.48
CA GLY A 197 -17.31 5.91 -17.21
C GLY A 197 -17.08 7.05 -16.23
N ALA A 198 -16.23 6.81 -15.23
CA ALA A 198 -15.86 7.79 -14.22
C ALA A 198 -14.44 8.34 -14.43
N LEU A 199 -14.14 9.48 -13.83
CA LEU A 199 -12.79 9.99 -13.68
C LEU A 199 -12.31 9.77 -12.25
N GLN A 200 -11.05 9.35 -12.11
CA GLN A 200 -10.34 9.26 -10.82
C GLN A 200 -8.93 9.81 -10.99
N VAL A 201 -8.29 10.22 -9.90
CA VAL A 201 -6.84 10.47 -9.89
C VAL A 201 -6.09 9.23 -9.41
N SER A 202 -4.83 9.07 -9.84
CA SER A 202 -4.03 7.88 -9.55
C SER A 202 -3.92 7.57 -8.06
N HIS A 203 -3.81 8.58 -7.20
CA HIS A 203 -3.78 8.40 -5.74
C HIS A 203 -5.06 7.73 -5.18
N GLU A 204 -6.24 8.11 -5.67
CA GLU A 204 -7.52 7.53 -5.25
C GLU A 204 -7.62 6.08 -5.68
N VAL A 205 -7.21 5.79 -6.92
CA VAL A 205 -7.13 4.41 -7.45
C VAL A 205 -6.18 3.57 -6.61
N LEU A 206 -4.97 4.06 -6.35
CA LEU A 206 -3.98 3.36 -5.54
C LEU A 206 -4.49 3.10 -4.12
N THR A 207 -5.21 4.05 -3.54
CA THR A 207 -5.85 3.90 -2.23
C THR A 207 -6.94 2.83 -2.26
N ALA A 208 -7.83 2.86 -3.26
CA ALA A 208 -8.91 1.91 -3.43
C ALA A 208 -8.41 0.49 -3.72
N TRP A 209 -7.38 0.36 -4.56
CA TRP A 209 -6.71 -0.91 -4.82
C TRP A 209 -6.05 -1.48 -3.58
N ARG A 210 -5.51 -0.62 -2.72
CA ARG A 210 -4.98 -1.03 -1.42
C ARG A 210 -6.09 -1.34 -0.39
N ALA A 211 -7.37 -1.15 -0.67
CA ALA A 211 -8.42 -1.37 0.33
C ALA A 211 -8.37 -2.79 0.92
N ASP A 212 -8.12 -2.84 2.24
CA ASP A 212 -8.08 -3.99 3.13
C ASP A 212 -7.40 -5.26 2.57
N GLN A 213 -6.06 -5.32 2.61
CA GLN A 213 -5.36 -6.62 2.49
C GLN A 213 -5.73 -7.47 3.70
N ARG A 214 -6.48 -8.56 3.53
CA ARG A 214 -6.93 -9.46 4.59
C ARG A 214 -6.38 -10.86 4.41
N GLY A 215 -6.38 -11.64 5.49
CA GLY A 215 -5.94 -13.03 5.44
C GLY A 215 -4.43 -13.20 5.54
N LEU A 216 -3.72 -12.18 6.05
CA LEU A 216 -2.27 -12.23 6.25
C LEU A 216 -1.91 -13.16 7.41
N GLY A 217 -0.71 -13.73 7.38
CA GLY A 217 -0.17 -14.56 8.45
C GLY A 217 -0.98 -15.85 8.67
N ALA A 218 -1.66 -15.96 9.81
CA ALA A 218 -2.53 -17.10 10.12
C ALA A 218 -3.97 -16.94 9.58
N GLY A 219 -4.24 -15.88 8.80
CA GLY A 219 -5.55 -15.58 8.23
C GLY A 219 -6.35 -14.53 8.99
N ASP A 220 -5.90 -14.12 10.18
CA ASP A 220 -6.57 -13.16 11.05
C ASP A 220 -5.90 -11.77 11.11
N SER A 221 -4.85 -11.55 10.29
CA SER A 221 -4.21 -10.25 10.15
C SER A 221 -4.62 -9.52 8.87
N ALA A 222 -4.54 -8.19 8.91
CA ALA A 222 -4.92 -7.35 7.79
C ALA A 222 -4.18 -6.01 7.78
N VAL A 223 -4.12 -5.34 6.62
CA VAL A 223 -3.73 -3.93 6.52
C VAL A 223 -4.88 -3.13 5.94
N LEU A 224 -5.27 -2.08 6.64
CA LEU A 224 -6.22 -1.07 6.19
C LEU A 224 -5.43 0.12 5.66
N TYR A 225 -5.79 0.60 4.48
CA TYR A 225 -5.16 1.76 3.85
C TYR A 225 -6.18 2.90 3.73
N GLY A 226 -5.70 4.14 3.67
CA GLY A 226 -6.58 5.32 3.57
C GLY A 226 -7.46 5.51 4.81
N VAL A 227 -6.96 5.18 6.00
CA VAL A 227 -7.73 5.29 7.25
C VAL A 227 -7.91 6.75 7.67
N LEU A 228 -6.95 7.61 7.35
CA LEU A 228 -6.94 8.99 7.80
C LEU A 228 -7.84 9.89 6.92
N PRO A 229 -8.74 10.69 7.52
CA PRO A 229 -9.40 11.78 6.82
C PRO A 229 -8.38 12.79 6.27
N PRO A 230 -8.67 13.49 5.16
CA PRO A 230 -7.69 14.37 4.49
C PRO A 230 -6.99 15.39 5.40
N ALA A 231 -7.73 15.99 6.34
CA ALA A 231 -7.17 16.96 7.28
C ALA A 231 -6.14 16.34 8.25
N LEU A 232 -6.37 15.11 8.69
CA LEU A 232 -5.43 14.38 9.54
C LEU A 232 -4.28 13.79 8.72
N ASP A 233 -4.53 13.28 7.51
CA ASP A 233 -3.49 12.75 6.63
C ASP A 233 -2.38 13.79 6.33
N ALA A 234 -2.77 15.05 6.12
CA ALA A 234 -1.81 16.12 5.87
C ALA A 234 -0.97 16.52 7.10
N ALA A 235 -1.51 16.41 8.31
CA ALA A 235 -0.94 17.03 9.51
C ALA A 235 -0.47 16.05 10.59
N ALA A 236 -0.96 14.79 10.60
CA ALA A 236 -0.78 13.85 11.70
C ALA A 236 0.69 13.56 12.00
N PHE A 237 1.53 13.43 10.98
CA PHE A 237 2.96 13.17 11.18
C PHE A 237 3.64 14.31 11.97
N ALA A 238 3.49 15.54 11.51
CA ALA A 238 4.10 16.71 12.16
C ALA A 238 3.53 16.93 13.56
N ALA A 239 2.20 16.83 13.73
CA ALA A 239 1.56 17.00 15.03
C ALA A 239 2.01 15.94 16.04
N VAL A 240 2.04 14.65 15.68
CA VAL A 240 2.55 13.61 16.60
C VAL A 240 4.04 13.79 16.88
N ARG A 241 4.85 14.16 15.89
CA ARG A 241 6.27 14.47 16.08
C ARG A 241 6.48 15.58 17.11
N ASP A 242 5.65 16.60 17.10
CA ASP A 242 5.84 17.82 17.90
C ASP A 242 5.14 17.72 19.28
N GLU A 243 4.05 16.98 19.40
CA GLU A 243 3.30 16.79 20.65
C GLU A 243 3.89 15.72 21.57
N VAL A 244 4.46 14.64 21.02
CA VAL A 244 4.91 13.49 21.81
C VAL A 244 6.25 13.79 22.50
N GLY A 245 6.30 13.59 23.81
CA GLY A 245 7.51 13.68 24.62
C GLY A 245 8.46 12.49 24.39
N TRP A 246 9.29 12.57 23.35
CA TRP A 246 10.21 11.51 22.94
C TRP A 246 11.33 11.25 23.95
N GLN A 247 11.57 9.97 24.25
CA GLN A 247 12.63 9.49 25.14
C GLN A 247 13.53 8.48 24.42
N ASP A 248 14.77 8.35 24.88
CA ASP A 248 15.65 7.25 24.49
C ASP A 248 15.27 5.99 25.28
N MET A 249 15.44 4.82 24.67
CA MET A 249 15.18 3.53 25.31
C MET A 249 16.45 2.69 25.32
N PHE A 250 16.65 1.94 26.39
CA PHE A 250 17.77 1.01 26.53
C PHE A 250 17.26 -0.43 26.48
N HIS A 251 17.94 -1.29 25.73
CA HIS A 251 17.68 -2.72 25.70
C HIS A 251 18.99 -3.48 25.72
N ARG A 252 19.18 -4.38 26.71
CA ARG A 252 20.41 -5.16 26.89
C ARG A 252 21.67 -4.29 27.01
N GLY A 253 21.55 -3.16 27.70
CA GLY A 253 22.67 -2.23 27.93
C GLY A 253 23.05 -1.31 26.76
N GLY A 254 22.32 -1.33 25.64
CA GLY A 254 22.54 -0.41 24.51
C GLY A 254 21.34 0.49 24.22
N VAL A 255 21.58 1.70 23.70
CA VAL A 255 20.53 2.61 23.22
C VAL A 255 19.89 2.02 21.97
N VAL A 256 18.56 1.90 21.97
CA VAL A 256 17.81 1.50 20.78
C VAL A 256 17.83 2.67 19.80
N PRO A 257 18.15 2.46 18.50
CA PRO A 257 18.36 3.56 17.53
C PRO A 257 17.05 4.21 17.04
N ARG A 258 16.09 4.39 17.94
CA ARG A 258 14.79 5.03 17.70
C ARG A 258 14.32 5.65 19.01
N ARG A 259 13.58 6.75 18.90
CA ARG A 259 12.96 7.38 20.07
C ARG A 259 11.61 6.74 20.36
N VAL A 260 11.22 6.71 21.63
CA VAL A 260 9.99 6.07 22.07
C VAL A 260 9.19 6.97 23.00
N ALA A 261 7.90 6.67 23.14
CA ALA A 261 7.04 7.16 24.21
C ALA A 261 5.95 6.11 24.47
N ILE A 262 5.45 6.05 25.70
CA ILE A 262 4.30 5.22 26.06
C ILE A 262 3.16 6.14 26.45
N GLN A 263 2.02 5.97 25.81
CA GLN A 263 0.82 6.72 26.14
C GLN A 263 -0.35 5.79 26.41
N GLY A 264 -1.26 6.19 27.30
CA GLY A 264 -2.44 5.39 27.62
C GLY A 264 -3.59 6.18 28.22
N GLU A 265 -4.72 5.51 28.35
CA GLU A 265 -5.90 6.01 29.03
C GLU A 265 -5.81 5.69 30.52
N ILE A 266 -5.64 6.72 31.35
CA ILE A 266 -5.59 6.59 32.81
C ILE A 266 -6.99 6.88 33.36
N VAL A 267 -7.62 5.89 33.98
CA VAL A 267 -8.98 6.00 34.54
C VAL A 267 -8.91 5.74 36.04
N ASP A 268 -9.44 6.67 36.85
CA ASP A 268 -9.47 6.57 38.31
C ASP A 268 -8.10 6.25 38.94
N GLY A 269 -7.03 6.84 38.40
CA GLY A 269 -5.66 6.62 38.87
C GLY A 269 -5.06 5.26 38.50
N ARG A 270 -5.72 4.48 37.64
CA ARG A 270 -5.24 3.20 37.13
C ARG A 270 -4.72 3.35 35.71
N ALA A 271 -3.45 2.99 35.51
CA ALA A 271 -2.79 3.03 34.21
C ALA A 271 -2.68 1.62 33.61
N PRO A 272 -2.91 1.44 32.29
CA PRO A 272 -2.69 0.15 31.63
C PRO A 272 -1.20 -0.17 31.58
N VAL A 273 -0.83 -1.41 31.87
CA VAL A 273 0.57 -1.86 31.85
C VAL A 273 0.79 -2.91 30.77
N TYR A 274 1.82 -2.71 29.94
CA TYR A 274 2.25 -3.69 28.95
C TYR A 274 3.66 -4.18 29.25
N ARG A 275 3.80 -5.42 29.73
CA ARG A 275 5.09 -6.01 30.06
C ARG A 275 5.68 -6.75 28.88
N HIS A 276 6.95 -6.51 28.62
CA HIS A 276 7.76 -7.20 27.63
C HIS A 276 9.23 -7.26 28.10
N PRO A 277 10.10 -8.09 27.48
CA PRO A 277 11.53 -8.14 27.82
C PRO A 277 12.24 -6.78 27.64
N ALA A 278 12.31 -5.99 28.70
CA ALA A 278 12.96 -4.69 28.75
C ALA A 278 13.60 -4.48 30.13
N ASP A 279 14.76 -3.81 30.15
CA ASP A 279 15.43 -3.46 31.40
C ASP A 279 14.56 -2.43 32.15
N ALA A 280 14.20 -1.34 31.46
CA ALA A 280 13.25 -0.34 31.91
C ALA A 280 12.38 0.13 30.72
N GLN A 281 11.21 0.69 31.01
CA GLN A 281 10.33 1.32 30.02
C GLN A 281 10.10 2.79 30.38
N PRO A 282 9.86 3.66 29.39
CA PRO A 282 9.37 5.01 29.65
C PRO A 282 8.11 4.99 30.52
N GLU A 283 7.91 6.04 31.30
CA GLU A 283 6.64 6.25 32.01
C GLU A 283 5.47 6.34 31.02
N LEU A 284 4.35 5.71 31.39
CA LEU A 284 3.09 5.90 30.66
C LEU A 284 2.51 7.27 30.99
N VAL A 285 2.29 8.08 29.95
CA VAL A 285 1.62 9.38 30.09
C VAL A 285 0.27 9.38 29.37
N PRO A 286 -0.64 10.34 29.65
CA PRO A 286 -1.88 10.45 28.90
C PRO A 286 -1.65 10.63 27.39
N PHE A 287 -2.62 10.19 26.57
CA PHE A 287 -2.58 10.45 25.13
C PHE A 287 -2.54 11.95 24.81
N THR A 288 -1.66 12.36 23.90
CA THR A 288 -1.67 13.74 23.40
C THR A 288 -2.89 13.98 22.50
N PRO A 289 -3.31 15.24 22.27
CA PRO A 289 -4.53 15.54 21.52
C PRO A 289 -4.61 14.88 20.14
N THR A 290 -3.50 14.82 19.40
CA THR A 290 -3.50 14.17 18.08
C THR A 290 -3.51 12.65 18.20
N VAL A 291 -2.76 12.07 19.15
CA VAL A 291 -2.75 10.61 19.37
C VAL A 291 -4.13 10.11 19.80
N GLU A 292 -4.83 10.84 20.67
CA GLU A 292 -6.20 10.52 21.11
C GLU A 292 -7.19 10.53 19.94
N ARG A 293 -7.08 11.50 19.02
CA ARG A 293 -7.93 11.54 17.81
C ARG A 293 -7.66 10.35 16.89
N LEU A 294 -6.38 10.03 16.67
CA LEU A 294 -5.98 8.88 15.86
C LEU A 294 -6.45 7.56 16.48
N ARG A 295 -6.31 7.41 17.80
CA ARG A 295 -6.79 6.25 18.57
C ARG A 295 -8.29 6.04 18.34
N ARG A 296 -9.13 7.05 18.59
CA ARG A 296 -10.59 6.97 18.39
C ARG A 296 -11.00 6.65 16.96
N LEU A 297 -10.30 7.24 15.98
CA LEU A 297 -10.52 6.96 14.56
C LEU A 297 -10.24 5.49 14.24
N VAL A 298 -9.11 4.98 14.74
CA VAL A 298 -8.69 3.59 14.54
C VAL A 298 -9.65 2.64 15.26
N GLU A 299 -10.01 2.89 16.52
CA GLU A 299 -11.01 2.11 17.27
C GLU A 299 -12.33 2.00 16.52
N ALA A 300 -12.86 3.12 16.02
CA ALA A 300 -14.10 3.15 15.25
C ALA A 300 -14.00 2.32 13.95
N ARG A 301 -12.83 2.29 13.32
CA ARG A 301 -12.61 1.54 12.06
C ARG A 301 -12.50 0.03 12.28
N ILE A 302 -11.95 -0.40 13.42
CA ILE A 302 -11.65 -1.81 13.71
C ILE A 302 -12.69 -2.47 14.65
N GLY A 303 -13.46 -1.68 15.40
CA GLY A 303 -14.44 -2.18 16.35
C GLY A 303 -13.85 -2.79 17.63
N GLN A 304 -12.67 -2.33 18.05
CA GLN A 304 -11.95 -2.82 19.23
C GLN A 304 -11.46 -1.65 20.09
N PRO A 305 -11.57 -1.71 21.42
CA PRO A 305 -10.97 -0.72 22.31
C PRO A 305 -9.45 -0.70 22.22
N LEU A 306 -8.85 0.47 22.39
CA LEU A 306 -7.41 0.70 22.41
C LEU A 306 -7.13 1.71 23.52
N ASN A 307 -6.48 1.27 24.60
CA ASN A 307 -6.23 2.09 25.79
C ASN A 307 -4.73 2.30 26.08
N HIS A 308 -3.84 1.71 25.28
CA HIS A 308 -2.40 1.83 25.43
C HIS A 308 -1.72 1.93 24.07
N ALA A 309 -0.67 2.74 23.94
CA ALA A 309 0.17 2.83 22.75
C ALA A 309 1.66 2.88 23.10
N LEU A 310 2.44 2.02 22.45
CA LEU A 310 3.88 2.22 22.30
C LEU A 310 4.12 3.01 21.02
N ILE A 311 4.63 4.22 21.16
CA ILE A 311 4.90 5.14 20.05
C ILE A 311 6.40 5.12 19.76
N GLN A 312 6.79 4.92 18.50
CA GLN A 312 8.18 4.80 18.10
C GLN A 312 8.47 5.70 16.90
N ARG A 313 9.49 6.56 17.01
CA ARG A 313 9.97 7.43 15.94
C ARG A 313 11.30 6.93 15.40
N TYR A 314 11.28 6.55 14.13
CA TYR A 314 12.42 6.18 13.32
C TYR A 314 12.89 7.42 12.58
N LEU A 315 14.14 7.81 12.81
CA LEU A 315 14.74 8.99 12.19
C LEU A 315 15.14 8.75 10.73
N ASP A 316 15.31 7.48 10.35
CA ASP A 316 15.71 7.07 9.00
C ASP A 316 15.34 5.60 8.69
N GLY A 317 15.79 5.14 7.52
CA GLY A 317 15.67 3.77 7.04
C GLY A 317 16.47 2.71 7.80
N HIS A 318 17.48 3.08 8.60
CA HIS A 318 18.48 2.16 9.14
C HIS A 318 18.06 1.51 10.44
N ALA A 319 17.25 2.18 11.26
CA ALA A 319 16.72 1.61 12.49
C ALA A 319 15.80 0.41 12.20
N ASN A 320 15.90 -0.64 13.02
CA ASN A 320 15.17 -1.90 12.82
C ASN A 320 14.50 -2.41 14.10
N ILE A 321 13.59 -3.36 13.93
CA ILE A 321 13.11 -4.24 15.01
C ILE A 321 13.35 -5.69 14.58
N SER A 322 14.12 -6.41 15.37
CA SER A 322 14.35 -7.85 15.21
C SER A 322 13.06 -8.66 15.25
N ALA A 323 13.06 -9.83 14.62
CA ALA A 323 11.90 -10.72 14.61
C ALA A 323 11.46 -11.11 16.04
N HIS A 324 10.21 -10.83 16.37
CA HIS A 324 9.61 -11.11 17.67
C HIS A 324 8.10 -11.32 17.57
N ALA A 325 7.49 -11.84 18.63
CA ALA A 325 6.05 -11.81 18.87
C ALA A 325 5.76 -10.87 20.05
N ASP A 326 4.67 -10.12 19.95
CA ASP A 326 4.17 -9.28 21.04
C ASP A 326 3.73 -10.16 22.21
N LYS A 327 3.91 -9.69 23.44
CA LYS A 327 3.63 -10.47 24.65
C LYS A 327 2.17 -10.38 25.03
N THR A 328 1.47 -11.49 25.03
CA THR A 328 0.02 -11.50 25.25
C THR A 328 -0.38 -11.53 26.72
N LEU A 329 0.58 -11.51 27.65
CA LEU A 329 0.33 -11.51 29.09
C LEU A 329 -0.66 -10.41 29.51
N ASP A 330 -0.50 -9.19 28.99
CA ASP A 330 -1.31 -8.04 29.39
C ASP A 330 -2.34 -7.58 28.34
N ILE A 331 -2.29 -8.18 27.14
CA ILE A 331 -3.18 -7.86 26.01
C ILE A 331 -4.46 -8.67 26.12
N ALA A 332 -5.63 -8.02 26.05
CA ALA A 332 -6.93 -8.67 26.08
C ALA A 332 -6.99 -9.86 25.11
N ARG A 333 -7.36 -11.04 25.61
CA ARG A 333 -7.44 -12.26 24.80
C ARG A 333 -8.29 -12.07 23.54
N GLY A 334 -7.75 -12.51 22.41
CA GLY A 334 -8.41 -12.41 21.10
C GLY A 334 -8.40 -11.02 20.46
N SER A 335 -7.91 -9.98 21.16
CA SER A 335 -7.74 -8.66 20.56
C SER A 335 -6.52 -8.63 19.63
N ALA A 336 -6.60 -7.79 18.60
CA ALA A 336 -5.49 -7.53 17.69
C ALA A 336 -4.55 -6.47 18.26
N VAL A 337 -3.25 -6.61 17.97
CA VAL A 337 -2.29 -5.52 18.11
C VAL A 337 -2.38 -4.64 16.86
N VAL A 338 -2.47 -3.32 17.05
CA VAL A 338 -2.81 -2.39 15.98
C VAL A 338 -1.68 -1.40 15.76
N ASN A 339 -1.10 -1.40 14.56
CA ASN A 339 0.01 -0.52 14.19
C ASN A 339 -0.45 0.54 13.18
N LEU A 340 -0.58 1.79 13.61
CA LEU A 340 -0.77 2.93 12.71
C LEU A 340 0.61 3.47 12.28
N SER A 341 0.82 3.58 10.98
CA SER A 341 2.07 4.07 10.37
C SER A 341 1.90 5.48 9.83
N LEU A 342 2.75 6.41 10.25
CA LEU A 342 2.81 7.79 9.74
C LEU A 342 4.21 8.08 9.18
N GLY A 343 4.26 8.78 8.05
CA GLY A 343 5.51 9.23 7.43
C GLY A 343 6.00 8.28 6.34
N ALA A 344 7.31 8.07 6.26
CA ALA A 344 7.95 7.22 5.28
C ALA A 344 7.43 5.77 5.36
N THR A 345 7.16 5.22 4.18
CA THR A 345 6.73 3.82 4.03
C THR A 345 7.83 2.86 4.49
N ARG A 346 7.46 1.89 5.32
CA ARG A 346 8.35 0.80 5.74
C ARG A 346 7.64 -0.53 5.57
N ALA A 347 8.42 -1.57 5.32
CA ALA A 347 7.90 -2.92 5.24
C ALA A 347 8.03 -3.64 6.58
N MET A 348 6.90 -4.15 7.07
CA MET A 348 6.87 -5.20 8.08
C MET A 348 7.04 -6.55 7.39
N VAL A 349 7.74 -7.46 8.04
CA VAL A 349 7.90 -8.84 7.56
C VAL A 349 7.33 -9.77 8.60
N LEU A 350 6.35 -10.58 8.20
CA LEU A 350 5.86 -11.73 8.97
C LEU A 350 6.71 -12.95 8.58
N VAL A 351 7.10 -13.75 9.56
CA VAL A 351 7.89 -14.97 9.38
C VAL A 351 7.29 -16.08 10.25
N ALA A 352 6.87 -17.17 9.65
CA ALA A 352 6.28 -18.30 10.38
C ALA A 352 7.29 -18.86 11.41
N LYS A 353 6.79 -19.23 12.60
CA LYS A 353 7.59 -19.88 13.65
C LYS A 353 8.00 -21.31 13.26
N VAL A 354 7.22 -21.95 12.40
CA VAL A 354 7.42 -23.32 11.91
C VAL A 354 7.95 -23.30 10.47
N LYS A 355 8.78 -24.29 10.13
CA LYS A 355 9.25 -24.52 8.76
C LYS A 355 8.21 -25.32 7.98
N GLY A 356 8.06 -25.00 6.70
CA GLY A 356 7.28 -25.79 5.76
C GLY A 356 7.95 -27.12 5.40
N PRO A 357 7.29 -27.95 4.58
CA PRO A 357 7.81 -29.25 4.15
C PRO A 357 9.15 -29.18 3.41
N ASP A 358 9.43 -28.05 2.75
CA ASP A 358 10.67 -27.74 2.03
C ASP A 358 11.82 -27.28 2.96
N GLY A 359 11.56 -27.17 4.27
CA GLY A 359 12.51 -26.67 5.26
C GLY A 359 12.66 -25.15 5.31
N SER A 360 11.94 -24.40 4.46
CA SER A 360 11.91 -22.94 4.48
C SER A 360 10.84 -22.42 5.45
N ARG A 361 10.91 -21.14 5.84
CA ARG A 361 9.84 -20.51 6.64
C ARG A 361 9.00 -19.65 5.71
N HIS A 362 7.69 -19.82 5.78
CA HIS A 362 6.78 -18.89 5.12
C HIS A 362 7.04 -17.47 5.61
N SER A 363 7.10 -16.52 4.68
CA SER A 363 7.33 -15.12 5.01
C SER A 363 6.52 -14.21 4.10
N GLU A 364 5.86 -13.24 4.72
CA GLU A 364 5.06 -12.23 4.02
C GLU A 364 5.67 -10.86 4.27
N ARG A 365 5.74 -10.04 3.22
CA ARG A 365 6.15 -8.65 3.31
C ARG A 365 4.91 -7.77 3.21
N VAL A 366 4.78 -6.84 4.15
CA VAL A 366 3.64 -5.96 4.32
C VAL A 366 4.12 -4.51 4.30
N ASP A 367 3.81 -3.77 3.25
CA ASP A 367 4.18 -2.35 3.14
C ASP A 367 3.22 -1.47 3.96
N LEU A 368 3.79 -0.61 4.82
CA LEU A 368 3.08 0.27 5.76
C LEU A 368 3.30 1.76 5.41
N PRO A 369 2.62 2.29 4.39
CA PRO A 369 2.71 3.69 4.00
C PRO A 369 2.07 4.62 5.04
N HIS A 370 2.27 5.93 4.86
CA HIS A 370 1.58 6.96 5.63
C HIS A 370 0.07 6.68 5.71
N GLY A 371 -0.50 6.74 6.92
CA GLY A 371 -1.92 6.58 7.18
C GLY A 371 -2.45 5.15 7.07
N SER A 372 -1.57 4.15 6.95
CA SER A 372 -1.98 2.73 6.98
C SER A 372 -2.08 2.20 8.41
N VAL A 373 -2.99 1.25 8.62
CA VAL A 373 -3.20 0.53 9.89
C VAL A 373 -3.01 -0.96 9.65
N PHE A 374 -1.99 -1.54 10.27
CA PHE A 374 -1.81 -3.00 10.29
C PHE A 374 -2.42 -3.60 11.55
N LEU A 375 -3.27 -4.60 11.37
CA LEU A 375 -3.90 -5.41 12.41
C LEU A 375 -3.17 -6.73 12.48
N LEU A 376 -2.45 -6.96 13.57
CA LEU A 376 -1.83 -8.23 13.88
C LEU A 376 -2.80 -9.05 14.74
N GLY A 377 -3.43 -10.05 14.13
CA GLY A 377 -4.37 -10.94 14.80
C GLY A 377 -3.69 -11.85 15.83
N TRP A 378 -4.48 -12.33 16.80
CA TRP A 378 -4.03 -13.19 17.89
C TRP A 378 -3.32 -14.45 17.40
N SER A 379 -3.93 -15.16 16.45
CA SER A 379 -3.40 -16.40 15.88
C SER A 379 -2.15 -16.13 15.07
N THR A 380 -2.10 -15.00 14.34
CA THR A 380 -0.88 -14.59 13.64
C THR A 380 0.24 -14.30 14.63
N ASN A 381 0.02 -13.57 15.73
CA ASN A 381 1.05 -13.32 16.73
C ASN A 381 1.56 -14.61 17.41
N GLN A 382 0.68 -15.61 17.57
CA GLN A 382 1.03 -16.93 18.07
C GLN A 382 1.84 -17.75 17.06
N GLN A 383 1.54 -17.71 15.76
CA GLN A 383 2.16 -18.57 14.75
C GLN A 383 3.33 -17.93 14.01
N TYR A 384 3.41 -16.60 14.02
CA TYR A 384 4.40 -15.81 13.29
C TYR A 384 5.21 -14.92 14.24
N GLN A 385 6.41 -14.58 13.79
CA GLN A 385 7.16 -13.44 14.29
C GLN A 385 7.04 -12.30 13.29
N HIS A 386 7.15 -11.07 13.75
CA HIS A 386 7.15 -9.89 12.91
C HIS A 386 8.41 -9.03 13.13
N ALA A 387 8.84 -8.35 12.08
CA ALA A 387 10.07 -7.55 12.08
C ALA A 387 9.94 -6.30 11.21
N ILE A 388 10.65 -5.24 11.57
CA ILE A 388 10.92 -4.10 10.67
C ILE A 388 12.39 -4.19 10.28
N ARG A 389 12.67 -4.47 9.02
CA ARG A 389 14.06 -4.60 8.53
C ARG A 389 14.69 -3.21 8.28
N PRO A 390 16.03 -3.11 8.41
CA PRO A 390 16.73 -1.91 7.95
C PRO A 390 16.63 -1.81 6.43
N ASP A 391 16.35 -0.61 5.92
CA ASP A 391 16.37 -0.28 4.51
C ASP A 391 17.63 0.53 4.18
N ARG A 392 18.60 -0.15 3.56
CA ARG A 392 19.92 0.39 3.21
C ARG A 392 20.03 0.78 1.73
N ARG A 393 18.93 0.75 0.97
CA ARG A 393 18.93 1.20 -0.43
C ARG A 393 19.25 2.69 -0.50
N GLU A 394 19.85 3.09 -1.62
CA GLU A 394 20.14 4.49 -1.91
C GLU A 394 18.83 5.27 -2.16
N ALA A 395 18.84 6.58 -1.90
CA ALA A 395 17.63 7.40 -2.04
C ALA A 395 17.01 7.34 -3.44
N GLN A 396 17.85 7.21 -4.48
CA GLN A 396 17.40 7.07 -5.88
C GLN A 396 16.66 5.76 -6.17
N GLU A 397 16.86 4.73 -5.35
CA GLU A 397 16.19 3.42 -5.46
C GLU A 397 14.88 3.36 -4.67
N LYS A 398 14.59 4.39 -3.87
CA LYS A 398 13.41 4.49 -3.03
C LYS A 398 12.28 5.21 -3.77
N ARG A 399 11.06 4.77 -3.51
CA ARG A 399 9.85 5.40 -4.02
C ARG A 399 9.60 6.72 -3.28
N PRO A 400 8.86 7.69 -3.87
CA PRO A 400 8.53 8.93 -3.20
C PRO A 400 7.84 8.76 -1.83
N ASP A 401 6.98 7.73 -1.68
CA ASP A 401 6.32 7.41 -0.41
C ASP A 401 7.27 6.82 0.65
N GLU A 402 8.41 6.26 0.25
CA GLU A 402 9.48 5.78 1.13
C GLU A 402 10.43 6.91 1.59
N LEU A 403 10.35 8.08 0.94
CA LEU A 403 11.13 9.28 1.25
C LEU A 403 10.31 10.40 1.91
N ARG A 404 9.01 10.16 2.14
CA ARG A 404 8.11 11.12 2.77
C ARG A 404 8.67 11.57 4.12
N ASP A 405 8.46 12.85 4.45
CA ASP A 405 8.87 13.42 5.74
C ASP A 405 10.37 13.25 6.03
N GLY A 406 11.21 13.31 4.98
CA GLY A 406 12.66 13.15 5.10
C GLY A 406 13.12 11.70 5.33
N GLY A 407 12.25 10.71 5.10
CA GLY A 407 12.53 9.30 5.40
C GLY A 407 12.21 8.90 6.84
N GLU A 408 11.70 9.84 7.65
CA GLU A 408 11.26 9.57 9.01
C GLU A 408 9.93 8.81 9.05
N ARG A 409 9.77 7.94 10.05
CA ARG A 409 8.52 7.22 10.29
C ARG A 409 8.14 7.26 11.76
N ILE A 410 6.87 7.49 12.04
CA ILE A 410 6.27 7.30 13.36
C ILE A 410 5.35 6.08 13.31
N SER A 411 5.52 5.19 14.28
CA SER A 411 4.74 3.98 14.45
C SER A 411 3.99 4.07 15.77
N LEU A 412 2.67 4.08 15.75
CA LEU A 412 1.83 4.00 16.94
C LEU A 412 1.31 2.56 17.06
N THR A 413 1.87 1.78 17.98
CA THR A 413 1.42 0.42 18.26
C THR A 413 0.42 0.43 19.41
N PHE A 414 -0.86 0.48 19.08
CA PHE A 414 -1.97 0.42 20.00
C PHE A 414 -2.28 -1.02 20.43
N ARG A 415 -2.74 -1.17 21.67
CA ARG A 415 -3.14 -2.44 22.28
C ARG A 415 -4.40 -2.22 23.15
N HIS A 416 -5.20 -3.26 23.28
CA HIS A 416 -6.22 -3.34 24.32
C HIS A 416 -5.60 -4.04 25.52
N ILE A 417 -5.22 -3.28 26.54
CA ILE A 417 -4.57 -3.78 27.74
C ILE A 417 -5.61 -4.01 28.83
N THR A 418 -5.53 -5.16 29.48
CA THR A 418 -6.45 -5.58 30.56
C THR A 418 -5.72 -5.82 31.88
N THR A 419 -4.45 -5.42 31.98
CA THR A 419 -3.68 -5.37 33.23
C THR A 419 -3.44 -3.92 33.60
N PHE A 420 -3.70 -3.55 34.84
CA PHE A 420 -3.63 -2.16 35.32
C PHE A 420 -2.80 -2.05 36.59
N ILE A 421 -2.09 -0.94 36.73
CA ILE A 421 -1.38 -0.56 37.95
C ILE A 421 -2.02 0.67 38.57
N ASP A 422 -2.19 0.67 39.89
CA ASP A 422 -2.64 1.84 40.65
C ASP A 422 -1.47 2.68 41.21
N ALA A 423 -1.81 3.77 41.89
CA ALA A 423 -0.82 4.69 42.48
C ALA A 423 0.04 4.05 43.59
N ASP A 424 -0.42 2.95 44.20
CA ASP A 424 0.33 2.19 45.21
C ASP A 424 1.24 1.13 44.56
N GLY A 425 1.24 1.02 43.23
CA GLY A 425 2.02 0.02 42.49
C GLY A 425 1.37 -1.35 42.44
N ARG A 426 0.10 -1.50 42.84
CA ARG A 426 -0.60 -2.79 42.83
C ARG A 426 -1.14 -3.11 41.45
N LEU A 427 -0.89 -4.34 41.00
CA LEU A 427 -1.42 -4.84 39.73
C LEU A 427 -2.81 -5.45 39.91
N SER A 428 -3.62 -5.30 38.87
CA SER A 428 -4.94 -5.93 38.75
C SER A 428 -5.24 -6.30 37.29
N GLY A 429 -6.17 -7.22 37.08
CA GLY A 429 -6.56 -7.68 35.74
C GLY A 429 -5.83 -8.94 35.29
N GLN A 430 -5.88 -9.26 33.99
CA GLN A 430 -5.60 -10.62 33.51
C GLN A 430 -4.16 -11.09 33.77
N GLY A 431 -3.19 -10.19 33.75
CA GLY A 431 -1.78 -10.52 33.92
C GLY A 431 -1.30 -10.43 35.36
N ALA A 432 -2.14 -9.93 36.27
CA ALA A 432 -1.83 -9.81 37.70
C ALA A 432 -2.03 -11.17 38.40
N ARG A 433 -1.38 -11.37 39.55
CA ARG A 433 -1.63 -12.56 40.36
C ARG A 433 -3.00 -12.48 41.03
N SER A 434 -3.57 -13.66 41.30
CA SER A 434 -4.72 -13.74 42.20
C SER A 434 -4.33 -13.29 43.61
N ALA A 435 -5.25 -12.59 44.29
CA ALA A 435 -5.07 -12.19 45.69
C ALA A 435 -4.85 -13.40 46.63
N ASP A 436 -5.34 -14.58 46.24
CA ASP A 436 -5.21 -15.83 46.99
C ASP A 436 -3.97 -16.66 46.59
N ALA A 437 -3.14 -16.17 45.67
CA ALA A 437 -1.96 -16.90 45.22
C ALA A 437 -0.91 -16.99 46.37
N PRO A 438 -0.18 -18.12 46.50
CA PRO A 438 0.89 -18.23 47.47
C PRO A 438 1.95 -17.14 47.27
N GLU A 439 2.64 -16.75 48.33
CA GLU A 439 3.80 -15.87 48.23
C GLU A 439 4.87 -16.52 47.34
N GLU A 440 5.36 -15.78 46.34
CA GLU A 440 6.40 -16.23 45.42
C GLU A 440 7.55 -15.23 45.48
N ASP A 441 8.78 -15.74 45.55
CA ASP A 441 9.98 -14.90 45.53
C ASP A 441 10.00 -14.02 44.25
N PRO A 442 10.19 -12.69 44.37
CA PRO A 442 10.17 -11.79 43.22
C PRO A 442 11.17 -12.13 42.11
N LEU A 443 12.35 -12.67 42.47
CA LEU A 443 13.36 -13.07 41.50
C LEU A 443 12.90 -14.32 40.72
N ALA A 444 12.44 -15.36 41.42
CA ALA A 444 11.89 -16.56 40.80
C ALA A 444 10.70 -16.24 39.87
N GLN A 445 9.85 -15.30 40.28
CA GLN A 445 8.73 -14.84 39.47
C GLN A 445 9.18 -14.12 38.19
N ALA A 446 10.17 -13.22 38.30
CA ALA A 446 10.75 -12.54 37.15
C ALA A 446 11.42 -13.52 36.17
N GLU A 447 12.12 -14.55 36.68
CA GLU A 447 12.69 -15.63 35.87
C GLU A 447 11.61 -16.43 35.13
N ARG A 448 10.52 -16.79 35.82
CA ARG A 448 9.37 -17.49 35.23
C ARG A 448 8.72 -16.66 34.13
N MET A 449 8.56 -15.35 34.34
CA MET A 449 8.02 -14.43 33.34
C MET A 449 8.91 -14.37 32.09
N LEU A 450 10.24 -14.30 32.29
CA LEU A 450 11.20 -14.27 31.19
C LEU A 450 11.18 -15.57 30.37
N ILE A 451 11.06 -16.72 31.03
CA ILE A 451 10.91 -18.03 30.38
C ILE A 451 9.63 -18.06 29.55
N ALA A 452 8.49 -17.64 30.12
CA ALA A 452 7.22 -17.60 29.39
C ALA A 452 7.29 -16.66 28.17
N PHE A 453 7.90 -15.47 28.30
CA PHE A 453 8.12 -14.54 27.20
C PHE A 453 8.99 -15.13 26.08
N ARG A 454 10.02 -15.90 26.43
CA ARG A 454 10.89 -16.59 25.48
C ARG A 454 10.12 -17.68 24.74
N ASP A 455 9.32 -18.45 25.45
CA ASP A 455 8.61 -19.61 24.90
C ASP A 455 7.48 -19.13 23.97
N GLU A 456 6.69 -18.13 24.36
CA GLU A 456 5.71 -17.47 23.49
C GLU A 456 6.34 -16.94 22.19
N ASN A 457 7.58 -16.46 22.24
CA ASN A 457 8.27 -15.95 21.07
C ASN A 457 8.62 -17.03 20.04
N ARG A 458 8.76 -18.29 20.47
CA ARG A 458 9.35 -19.38 19.67
C ARG A 458 8.35 -20.47 19.35
N ASP A 459 7.47 -20.79 20.29
CA ASP A 459 6.56 -21.92 20.21
C ASP A 459 5.22 -21.51 19.57
N PRO A 460 4.84 -22.06 18.40
CA PRO A 460 3.52 -21.85 17.82
C PRO A 460 2.38 -22.50 18.64
N ALA A 461 2.69 -23.46 19.52
CA ALA A 461 1.75 -24.18 20.36
C ALA A 461 1.79 -23.68 21.82
N PHE A 462 2.30 -22.47 22.05
CA PHE A 462 2.38 -21.85 23.37
C PHE A 462 1.04 -21.91 24.11
N ASP A 463 1.03 -22.59 25.26
CA ASP A 463 -0.13 -22.69 26.15
C ASP A 463 -0.14 -21.48 27.09
N TRP A 464 -1.01 -20.51 26.77
CA TRP A 464 -1.15 -19.29 27.55
C TRP A 464 -1.60 -19.57 28.98
N ASP A 465 -2.57 -20.48 29.18
CA ASP A 465 -3.14 -20.76 30.51
C ASP A 465 -2.10 -21.40 31.42
N ALA A 466 -1.30 -22.34 30.90
CA ALA A 466 -0.21 -22.94 31.65
C ALA A 466 0.91 -21.94 31.99
N ALA A 467 1.27 -21.05 31.06
CA ALA A 467 2.41 -20.14 31.23
C ALA A 467 2.07 -18.87 32.01
N TYR A 468 0.89 -18.28 31.76
CA TYR A 468 0.47 -16.99 32.28
C TYR A 468 -0.72 -17.04 33.24
N GLY A 469 -1.48 -18.15 33.30
CA GLY A 469 -2.70 -18.23 34.11
C GLY A 469 -2.50 -18.01 35.61
N GLY A 470 -1.28 -18.23 36.14
CA GLY A 470 -0.93 -17.91 37.53
C GLY A 470 -0.64 -16.43 37.81
N GLY A 471 -0.53 -15.60 36.79
CA GLY A 471 -0.22 -14.17 36.89
C GLY A 471 1.21 -13.85 37.36
N PHE A 472 1.54 -12.56 37.30
CA PHE A 472 2.83 -11.99 37.75
C PHE A 472 2.61 -10.61 38.35
N ASP A 473 3.36 -10.29 39.41
CA ASP A 473 3.43 -8.96 40.01
C ASP A 473 4.72 -8.21 39.60
N ALA A 474 5.69 -8.93 39.04
CA ALA A 474 6.90 -8.36 38.45
C ALA A 474 6.54 -7.41 37.29
N LEU A 475 7.08 -6.19 37.34
CA LEU A 475 6.86 -5.13 36.35
C LEU A 475 7.95 -5.08 35.27
N ASN A 476 9.19 -5.30 35.68
CA ASN A 476 10.37 -5.22 34.81
C ASN A 476 11.41 -6.28 35.21
N PHE A 477 12.55 -6.26 34.53
CA PHE A 477 13.63 -7.21 34.74
C PHE A 477 14.84 -6.59 35.45
N GLU A 478 14.70 -5.39 36.05
CA GLU A 478 15.80 -4.73 36.79
C GLU A 478 16.29 -5.60 37.94
N ILE A 479 15.37 -6.31 38.62
CA ILE A 479 15.71 -7.21 39.73
C ILE A 479 16.62 -8.38 39.32
N LEU A 480 16.68 -8.72 38.02
CA LEU A 480 17.60 -9.74 37.49
C LEU A 480 19.02 -9.20 37.26
N ARG A 481 19.23 -7.87 37.30
CA ARG A 481 20.58 -7.30 37.31
C ARG A 481 21.14 -7.40 38.73
N ARG A 482 22.06 -8.34 38.93
CA ARG A 482 22.92 -8.32 40.13
C ARG A 482 23.76 -7.03 40.09
N PRO A 483 23.84 -6.26 41.19
CA PRO A 483 24.73 -5.11 41.26
C PRO A 483 26.22 -5.47 41.10
N ASP A 484 26.62 -6.72 41.38
CA ASP A 484 27.99 -7.19 41.21
C ASP A 484 28.00 -8.68 40.79
N ALA A 485 28.42 -8.97 39.56
CA ALA A 485 28.82 -10.30 39.08
C ALA A 485 29.87 -10.17 37.97
#